data_AF-A0A6G8S1H2-F1
#
_entry.id   AF-A0A6G8S1H2-F1
#
_cell.length_a   1.000
_cell.length_b   1.000
_cell.length_c   1.000
_cell.angle_alpha   90.00
_cell.angle_beta   90.00
_cell.angle_gamma   90.00
#
_symmetry.space_group_name_H-M   'P 1'
#
loop_
_entity.id
_entity.type
_entity.pdbx_description
1 polymer ?
#
loop_
_entity_poly.entity_id
_entity_poly.type
_entity_poly.pdbx_seq_one_letter_code
_entity_poly.pdbx_strand_id
1 'polypeptide(L)'
;MKQLMLISLLFFLHACSNESKILNGLDISSNGNNKDFKNKEKYSELIPTQNYIIAQEYKKQDNNSLYLEYLIKAAKAGDPIAQDSLAGEYAFGEILEKNDEKFFYWAEKSALSGYINAQVNLGMAYYSGSNGLKKDKDKAKKWFSLAADKGDEIAIMYLNKISSE
;
A
#
# COMPACT_ATOMS: atom_id res chain seq x y z
N MET A 1 -51.64 -9.77 -17.69
CA MET A 1 -51.55 -8.50 -16.92
C MET A 1 -50.51 -8.64 -15.81
N LYS A 2 -49.22 -8.48 -16.13
CA LYS A 2 -48.11 -8.22 -15.18
C LYS A 2 -46.79 -8.05 -15.96
N GLN A 3 -46.84 -7.24 -17.02
CA GLN A 3 -45.70 -6.51 -17.56
C GLN A 3 -46.19 -5.06 -17.51
N LEU A 4 -45.62 -4.22 -16.64
CA LEU A 4 -45.45 -2.75 -16.77
C LEU A 4 -45.25 -1.97 -15.46
N MET A 5 -45.23 -2.56 -14.25
CA MET A 5 -44.98 -1.81 -13.01
C MET A 5 -43.61 -2.06 -12.35
N LEU A 6 -42.51 -2.11 -13.12
CA LEU A 6 -41.18 -2.23 -12.51
C LEU A 6 -40.06 -1.42 -13.18
N ILE A 7 -40.39 -0.40 -13.99
CA ILE A 7 -39.39 0.44 -14.69
C ILE A 7 -39.15 1.81 -14.02
N SER A 8 -39.95 2.25 -13.04
CA SER A 8 -39.80 3.61 -12.48
C SER A 8 -39.10 3.73 -11.12
N LEU A 9 -38.51 2.67 -10.55
CA LEU A 9 -37.77 2.75 -9.28
C LEU A 9 -36.26 2.49 -9.38
N LEU A 10 -35.70 2.47 -10.59
CA LEU A 10 -34.29 2.15 -10.84
C LEU A 10 -33.36 3.37 -11.01
N PHE A 11 -33.84 4.61 -10.76
CA PHE A 11 -33.01 5.81 -11.00
C PHE A 11 -32.80 6.77 -9.82
N PHE A 12 -33.32 6.51 -8.62
CA PHE A 12 -33.25 7.51 -7.53
C PHE A 12 -32.79 7.05 -6.13
N LEU A 13 -32.16 5.88 -6.00
CA LEU A 13 -31.24 5.61 -4.87
C LEU A 13 -29.81 5.38 -5.37
N HIS A 14 -29.35 6.37 -6.12
CA HIS A 14 -27.94 6.67 -6.30
C HIS A 14 -27.47 7.45 -5.05
N ALA A 15 -26.25 7.20 -4.57
CA ALA A 15 -25.55 7.90 -3.49
C ALA A 15 -25.88 7.49 -2.03
N CYS A 16 -25.66 6.21 -1.67
CA CYS A 16 -25.17 5.77 -0.35
C CYS A 16 -25.18 4.22 -0.31
N SER A 17 -24.18 3.55 -0.89
CA SER A 17 -23.86 2.11 -0.62
C SER A 17 -22.74 1.52 -1.49
N ASN A 18 -21.97 2.32 -2.23
CA ASN A 18 -21.10 1.81 -3.29
C ASN A 18 -19.67 1.40 -2.86
N GLU A 19 -19.36 1.30 -1.57
CA GLU A 19 -18.04 0.80 -1.12
C GLU A 19 -18.04 -0.68 -0.74
N SER A 20 -19.19 -1.33 -0.50
CA SER A 20 -19.22 -2.72 -0.01
C SER A 20 -19.50 -3.79 -1.08
N LYS A 21 -19.79 -3.42 -2.35
CA LYS A 21 -20.20 -4.38 -3.40
C LYS A 21 -19.11 -4.78 -4.41
N ILE A 22 -17.92 -4.19 -4.39
CA ILE A 22 -16.80 -4.65 -5.25
C ILE A 22 -16.18 -5.97 -4.74
N LEU A 23 -16.43 -6.34 -3.48
CA LEU A 23 -15.91 -7.58 -2.88
C LEU A 23 -16.77 -8.83 -3.14
N ASN A 24 -18.03 -8.68 -3.56
CA ASN A 24 -18.96 -9.83 -3.65
C ASN A 24 -18.89 -10.64 -4.96
N GLY A 25 -17.83 -10.47 -5.75
CA GLY A 25 -17.51 -11.33 -6.90
C GLY A 25 -16.31 -12.26 -6.66
N LEU A 26 -15.62 -12.13 -5.53
CA LEU A 26 -14.49 -12.98 -5.14
C LEU A 26 -14.96 -13.87 -4.00
N ASP A 27 -15.30 -15.12 -4.30
CA ASP A 27 -15.53 -16.13 -3.27
C ASP A 27 -14.19 -16.43 -2.59
N ILE A 28 -13.98 -15.79 -1.44
CA ILE A 28 -12.79 -15.94 -0.58
C ILE A 28 -13.05 -17.07 0.43
N SER A 29 -13.54 -18.23 -0.02
CA SER A 29 -13.76 -19.38 0.87
C SER A 29 -13.70 -20.74 0.20
N SER A 30 -12.56 -21.12 -0.40
CA SER A 30 -12.28 -22.55 -0.53
C SER A 30 -10.79 -22.88 -0.55
N ASN A 31 -10.43 -23.60 0.50
CA ASN A 31 -9.23 -24.36 0.76
C ASN A 31 -8.84 -25.30 -0.41
N GLY A 32 -7.53 -25.40 -0.69
CA GLY A 32 -6.89 -26.60 -1.23
C GLY A 32 -7.04 -26.93 -2.72
N ASN A 33 -5.89 -26.89 -3.41
CA ASN A 33 -5.52 -27.60 -4.64
C ASN A 33 -5.99 -27.06 -6.01
N ASN A 34 -4.97 -27.01 -6.89
CA ASN A 34 -4.99 -27.16 -8.35
C ASN A 34 -5.18 -25.94 -9.29
N LYS A 35 -4.06 -25.61 -9.94
CA LYS A 35 -3.86 -25.70 -11.41
C LYS A 35 -4.45 -24.66 -12.37
N ASP A 36 -5.03 -23.55 -11.94
CA ASP A 36 -5.52 -22.54 -12.89
C ASP A 36 -4.57 -21.33 -13.12
N PHE A 37 -3.27 -21.57 -13.12
CA PHE A 37 -2.22 -20.58 -13.49
C PHE A 37 -2.07 -20.37 -15.01
N LYS A 38 -3.11 -20.65 -15.80
CA LYS A 38 -3.07 -20.49 -17.27
C LYS A 38 -3.52 -19.12 -17.77
N ASN A 39 -3.80 -18.16 -16.89
CA ASN A 39 -4.35 -16.86 -17.29
C ASN A 39 -3.40 -15.69 -17.05
N LYS A 40 -2.13 -15.83 -17.46
CA LYS A 40 -1.16 -14.71 -17.51
C LYS A 40 -1.72 -13.51 -18.29
N GLU A 41 -2.56 -13.75 -19.30
CA GLU A 41 -3.24 -12.72 -20.09
C GLU A 41 -4.35 -12.01 -19.32
N LYS A 42 -5.16 -12.72 -18.52
CA LYS A 42 -6.26 -12.13 -17.73
C LYS A 42 -5.79 -11.09 -16.72
N TYR A 43 -4.56 -11.24 -16.21
CA TYR A 43 -3.97 -10.26 -15.29
C TYR A 43 -3.16 -9.15 -15.99
N SER A 44 -2.84 -9.31 -17.27
CA SER A 44 -2.01 -8.37 -18.03
C SER A 44 -2.74 -7.09 -18.45
N GLU A 45 -4.07 -7.12 -18.51
CA GLU A 45 -4.92 -5.97 -18.87
C GLU A 45 -5.53 -5.26 -17.65
N LEU A 46 -5.13 -5.63 -16.43
CA LEU A 46 -5.75 -5.10 -15.22
C LEU A 46 -5.31 -3.66 -14.95
N ILE A 47 -6.29 -2.86 -14.54
CA ILE A 47 -6.20 -1.44 -14.22
C ILE A 47 -5.05 -1.25 -13.22
N PRO A 48 -4.24 -0.17 -13.31
CA PRO A 48 -3.11 0.06 -12.40
C PRO A 48 -3.42 -0.09 -10.90
N THR A 49 -4.69 0.13 -10.53
CA THR A 49 -5.26 -0.02 -9.19
C THR A 49 -5.30 -1.45 -8.64
N GLN A 50 -5.05 -2.48 -9.44
CA GLN A 50 -5.07 -3.88 -8.98
C GLN A 50 -3.67 -4.50 -8.86
N ASN A 51 -2.62 -3.85 -9.37
CA ASN A 51 -1.27 -4.41 -9.38
C ASN A 51 -0.75 -4.75 -7.98
N TYR A 52 -1.04 -3.92 -6.96
CA TYR A 52 -0.63 -4.23 -5.59
C TYR A 52 -1.31 -5.48 -5.05
N ILE A 53 -2.62 -5.64 -5.30
CA ILE A 53 -3.38 -6.84 -4.88
C ILE A 53 -2.76 -8.09 -5.50
N ILE A 54 -2.47 -8.04 -6.81
CA ILE A 54 -1.83 -9.15 -7.53
C ILE A 54 -0.45 -9.48 -6.94
N ALA A 55 0.35 -8.46 -6.61
CA ALA A 55 1.63 -8.66 -5.94
C ALA A 55 1.44 -9.44 -4.63
N GLN A 56 0.50 -9.02 -3.78
CA GLN A 56 0.22 -9.69 -2.51
C GLN A 56 -0.23 -11.16 -2.69
N GLU A 57 -0.97 -11.47 -3.76
CA GLU A 57 -1.32 -12.86 -4.08
C GLU A 57 -0.10 -13.70 -4.44
N TYR A 58 0.85 -13.16 -5.22
CA TYR A 58 2.10 -13.85 -5.50
C TYR A 58 3.02 -13.95 -4.29
N LYS A 59 2.98 -12.98 -3.36
CA LYS A 59 3.70 -13.05 -2.09
C LYS A 59 3.22 -14.23 -1.24
N LYS A 60 1.90 -14.46 -1.16
CA LYS A 60 1.31 -15.62 -0.44
C LYS A 60 1.70 -16.98 -1.05
N GLN A 61 2.11 -16.98 -2.31
CA GLN A 61 2.53 -18.17 -3.05
C GLN A 61 4.05 -18.36 -3.06
N ASP A 62 4.79 -17.55 -2.29
CA ASP A 62 6.25 -17.49 -2.27
C ASP A 62 6.87 -17.24 -3.67
N ASN A 63 6.12 -16.61 -4.58
CA ASN A 63 6.58 -16.28 -5.92
C ASN A 63 7.19 -14.87 -5.95
N ASN A 64 8.43 -14.79 -5.46
CA ASN A 64 9.17 -13.53 -5.35
C ASN A 64 9.35 -12.78 -6.67
N SER A 65 9.52 -13.50 -7.78
CA SER A 65 9.70 -12.89 -9.11
C SER A 65 8.46 -12.13 -9.56
N LEU A 66 7.29 -12.78 -9.53
CA LEU A 66 6.04 -12.13 -9.92
C LEU A 66 5.55 -11.12 -8.87
N TYR A 67 5.80 -11.38 -7.58
CA TYR A 67 5.57 -10.38 -6.54
C TYR A 67 6.27 -9.06 -6.86
N LEU A 68 7.58 -9.11 -7.12
CA LEU A 68 8.35 -7.90 -7.44
C LEU A 68 7.91 -7.25 -8.75
N GLU A 69 7.59 -8.04 -9.78
CA GLU A 69 7.11 -7.50 -11.05
C GLU A 69 5.86 -6.62 -10.87
N TYR A 70 4.85 -7.15 -10.19
CA TYR A 70 3.59 -6.43 -9.97
C TYR A 70 3.71 -5.32 -8.92
N LEU A 71 4.53 -5.52 -7.87
CA LEU A 71 4.83 -4.47 -6.89
C LEU A 71 5.47 -3.25 -7.56
N ILE A 72 6.46 -3.47 -8.43
CA ILE A 72 7.13 -2.38 -9.17
C ILE A 72 6.15 -1.70 -10.13
N LYS A 73 5.27 -2.44 -10.81
CA LYS A 73 4.23 -1.85 -11.66
C LYS A 73 3.30 -0.95 -10.87
N ALA A 74 2.82 -1.40 -9.70
CA ALA A 74 1.96 -0.62 -8.81
C ALA A 74 2.67 0.65 -8.28
N ALA A 75 3.91 0.50 -7.79
CA ALA A 75 4.69 1.61 -7.26
C ALA A 75 4.98 2.68 -8.32
N LYS A 76 5.30 2.26 -9.56
CA LYS A 76 5.48 3.16 -10.72
C LYS A 76 4.18 3.86 -11.14
N ALA A 77 3.03 3.22 -10.95
CA ALA A 77 1.73 3.82 -11.20
C ALA A 77 1.28 4.82 -10.11
N GLY A 78 2.07 4.99 -9.05
CA GLY A 78 1.77 5.95 -7.99
C GLY A 78 1.01 5.38 -6.80
N ASP A 79 0.83 4.06 -6.71
CA ASP A 79 0.19 3.44 -5.55
C ASP A 79 1.08 3.62 -4.31
N PRO A 80 0.62 4.34 -3.27
CA PRO A 80 1.45 4.66 -2.13
C PRO A 80 1.75 3.47 -1.22
N ILE A 81 0.84 2.48 -1.16
CA ILE A 81 1.04 1.27 -0.36
C ILE A 81 2.12 0.41 -1.04
N ALA A 82 2.08 0.31 -2.37
CA ALA A 82 3.11 -0.38 -3.14
C ALA A 82 4.47 0.32 -3.05
N GLN A 83 4.49 1.66 -3.05
CA GLN A 83 5.73 2.43 -2.86
C GLN A 83 6.34 2.18 -1.48
N ASP A 84 5.56 2.21 -0.40
CA ASP A 84 6.04 1.90 0.95
C ASP A 84 6.50 0.44 1.08
N SER A 85 5.75 -0.50 0.49
CA SER A 85 6.14 -1.92 0.46
C SER A 85 7.47 -2.13 -0.29
N LEU A 86 7.65 -1.49 -1.44
CA LEU A 86 8.90 -1.56 -2.22
C LEU A 86 10.07 -0.89 -1.49
N ALA A 87 9.82 0.18 -0.73
CA ALA A 87 10.81 0.75 0.16
C ALA A 87 11.24 -0.25 1.24
N GLY A 88 10.29 -0.96 1.84
CA GLY A 88 10.55 -2.04 2.79
C GLY A 88 11.45 -3.15 2.22
N GLU A 89 11.20 -3.59 0.98
CA GLU A 89 12.05 -4.58 0.30
C GLU A 89 13.51 -4.09 0.19
N TYR A 90 13.74 -2.81 -0.12
CA TYR A 90 15.08 -2.22 -0.15
C TYR A 90 15.69 -1.95 1.22
N ALA A 91 14.88 -1.79 2.27
CA ALA A 91 15.36 -1.56 3.64
C ALA A 91 15.84 -2.86 4.31
N PHE A 92 15.05 -3.92 4.19
CA PHE A 92 15.30 -5.19 4.88
C PHE A 92 16.05 -6.21 4.02
N GLY A 93 15.92 -6.09 2.69
CA GLY A 93 16.59 -6.95 1.74
C GLY A 93 16.14 -8.41 1.78
N GLU A 94 14.84 -8.64 2.03
CA GLU A 94 14.27 -10.01 2.07
C GLU A 94 14.27 -10.64 0.68
N ILE A 95 13.91 -9.86 -0.35
CA ILE A 95 13.85 -10.32 -1.74
C ILE A 95 14.83 -9.53 -2.64
N LEU A 96 14.95 -8.22 -2.42
CA LEU A 96 15.91 -7.37 -3.14
C LEU A 96 17.19 -7.21 -2.34
N GLU A 97 18.29 -6.85 -2.99
CA GLU A 97 19.47 -6.39 -2.25
C GLU A 97 19.15 -5.07 -1.54
N LYS A 98 19.64 -4.94 -0.29
CA LYS A 98 19.47 -3.70 0.47
C LYS A 98 20.02 -2.51 -0.31
N ASN A 99 19.26 -1.43 -0.35
CA ASN A 99 19.67 -0.22 -1.04
C ASN A 99 19.03 1.01 -0.39
N ASP A 100 19.82 1.75 0.37
CA ASP A 100 19.35 2.91 1.14
C ASP A 100 18.82 4.03 0.23
N GLU A 101 19.46 4.29 -0.91
CA GLU A 101 19.02 5.31 -1.87
C GLU A 101 17.62 4.98 -2.43
N LYS A 102 17.40 3.73 -2.84
CA LYS A 102 16.10 3.29 -3.35
C LYS A 102 15.05 3.20 -2.27
N PHE A 103 15.43 2.82 -1.04
CA PHE A 103 14.54 2.92 0.11
C PHE A 103 14.01 4.35 0.27
N PHE A 104 14.87 5.36 0.33
CA PHE A 104 14.43 6.76 0.49
C PHE A 104 13.58 7.22 -0.67
N TYR A 105 14.00 6.93 -1.91
CA TYR A 105 13.26 7.33 -3.09
C TYR A 105 11.80 6.84 -3.05
N TRP A 106 11.57 5.59 -2.68
CA TRP A 106 10.21 5.03 -2.62
C TRP A 106 9.45 5.43 -1.37
N ALA A 107 10.11 5.45 -0.21
CA ALA A 107 9.50 5.87 1.05
C ALA A 107 9.05 7.34 0.99
N GLU A 108 9.88 8.25 0.45
CA GLU A 108 9.54 9.66 0.30
C GLU A 108 8.36 9.85 -0.66
N LYS A 109 8.32 9.13 -1.79
CA LYS A 109 7.17 9.18 -2.69
C LYS A 109 5.87 8.77 -1.99
N SER A 110 5.91 7.68 -1.24
CA SER A 110 4.74 7.21 -0.49
C SER A 110 4.33 8.21 0.59
N ALA A 111 5.28 8.72 1.38
CA ALA A 111 5.01 9.69 2.43
C ALA A 111 4.45 11.03 1.90
N LEU A 112 4.96 11.50 0.75
CA LEU A 112 4.50 12.72 0.07
C LEU A 112 3.09 12.57 -0.52
N SER A 113 2.66 11.36 -0.86
CA SER A 113 1.25 11.09 -1.22
C SER A 113 0.30 11.22 -0.02
N GLY A 114 0.85 11.32 1.20
CA GLY A 114 0.10 11.38 2.43
C GLY A 114 -0.12 10.02 3.11
N TYR A 115 0.54 8.95 2.67
CA TYR A 115 0.40 7.66 3.33
C TYR A 115 1.05 7.67 4.71
N ILE A 116 0.22 7.49 5.74
CA ILE A 116 0.59 7.68 7.16
C ILE A 116 1.74 6.74 7.55
N ASN A 117 1.66 5.46 7.18
CA ASN A 117 2.69 4.49 7.55
C ASN A 117 4.06 4.87 6.97
N ALA A 118 4.12 5.35 5.73
CA ALA A 118 5.38 5.81 5.14
C ALA A 118 5.93 7.08 5.84
N GLN A 119 5.05 7.99 6.26
CA GLN A 119 5.46 9.17 7.05
C GLN A 119 6.05 8.73 8.40
N VAL A 120 5.42 7.79 9.10
CA VAL A 120 5.94 7.22 10.35
C VAL A 120 7.28 6.50 10.12
N ASN A 121 7.38 5.68 9.07
CA ASN A 121 8.60 4.95 8.71
C ASN A 121 9.79 5.89 8.43
N LEU A 122 9.59 6.95 7.65
CA LEU A 122 10.62 7.97 7.43
C LEU A 122 10.98 8.71 8.71
N GLY A 123 9.98 9.07 9.53
CA GLY A 123 10.21 9.67 10.84
C GLY A 123 11.11 8.80 11.72
N MET A 124 10.84 7.50 11.76
CA MET A 124 11.65 6.53 12.52
C MET A 124 13.06 6.36 11.95
N ALA A 125 13.22 6.35 10.63
CA ALA A 125 14.53 6.25 9.99
C ALA A 125 15.42 7.44 10.36
N TYR A 126 14.90 8.66 10.31
CA TYR A 126 15.61 9.87 10.74
C TYR A 126 15.83 9.93 12.26
N TYR A 127 14.87 9.47 13.07
CA TYR A 127 15.01 9.47 14.52
C TYR A 127 16.10 8.49 15.01
N SER A 128 16.15 7.30 14.42
CA SER A 128 17.10 6.25 14.80
C SER A 128 18.45 6.36 14.08
N GLY A 129 18.50 7.01 12.90
CA GLY A 129 19.67 7.01 12.03
C GLY A 129 19.87 5.64 11.37
N SER A 130 18.78 5.06 10.84
CA SER A 130 18.83 3.78 10.12
C SER A 130 18.97 3.99 8.62
N ASN A 131 19.20 2.89 7.87
CA ASN A 131 19.24 2.90 6.40
C ASN A 131 20.21 3.94 5.84
N GLY A 132 21.43 3.98 6.38
CA GLY A 132 22.47 4.90 5.89
C GLY A 132 22.34 6.36 6.34
N LEU A 133 21.30 6.71 7.12
CA LEU A 133 21.14 8.05 7.67
C LEU A 133 21.92 8.27 8.96
N LYS A 134 22.30 9.53 9.18
CA LYS A 134 22.58 10.04 10.52
C LYS A 134 21.26 10.43 11.19
N LYS A 135 21.22 10.35 12.52
CA LYS A 135 20.09 10.85 13.31
C LYS A 135 19.84 12.33 12.99
N ASP A 136 18.60 12.67 12.69
CA ASP A 136 18.15 14.03 12.41
C ASP A 136 16.75 14.22 13.02
N LYS A 137 16.73 14.82 14.22
CA LYS A 137 15.50 15.03 14.99
C LYS A 137 14.55 16.00 14.29
N ASP A 138 15.05 16.97 13.54
CA ASP A 138 14.22 17.98 12.90
C ASP A 138 13.49 17.38 11.69
N LYS A 139 14.19 16.56 10.89
CA LYS A 139 13.55 15.78 9.83
C LYS A 139 12.59 14.73 10.38
N ALA A 140 12.94 14.07 11.48
CA ALA A 140 12.03 13.13 12.14
C ALA A 140 10.74 13.82 12.60
N LYS A 141 10.86 14.97 13.30
CA LYS A 141 9.72 15.80 13.71
C LYS A 141 8.85 16.17 12.52
N LYS A 142 9.43 16.62 11.40
CA LYS A 142 8.67 16.98 10.20
C LYS A 142 7.76 15.85 9.72
N TRP A 143 8.30 14.63 9.61
CA TRP A 143 7.52 13.49 9.14
C TRP A 143 6.49 13.02 10.16
N PHE A 144 6.86 12.97 11.44
CA PHE A 144 5.91 12.62 12.49
C PHE A 144 4.78 13.64 12.63
N SER A 145 5.05 14.94 12.48
CA SER A 145 3.98 15.96 12.49
C SER A 145 2.94 15.72 11.40
N LEU A 146 3.36 15.37 10.18
CA LEU A 146 2.42 15.06 9.10
C LEU A 146 1.51 13.86 9.40
N ALA A 147 2.05 12.83 10.05
CA ALA A 147 1.28 11.66 10.47
C ALA A 147 0.38 11.96 11.69
N ALA A 148 0.89 12.73 12.66
CA ALA A 148 0.16 13.15 13.85
C ALA A 148 -1.02 14.07 13.52
N ASP A 149 -0.89 14.94 12.52
CA ASP A 149 -1.98 15.79 12.01
C ASP A 149 -3.16 14.95 11.48
N LYS A 150 -2.91 13.67 11.15
CA LYS A 150 -3.92 12.69 10.72
C LYS A 150 -4.35 11.74 11.84
N GLY A 151 -3.93 12.00 13.07
CA GLY A 151 -4.29 11.24 14.25
C GLY A 151 -3.44 9.99 14.50
N ASP A 152 -2.28 9.83 13.87
CA ASP A 152 -1.41 8.68 14.13
C ASP A 152 -0.78 8.76 15.53
N GLU A 153 -1.14 7.80 16.39
CA GLU A 153 -0.72 7.77 17.80
C GLU A 153 0.78 7.48 17.97
N ILE A 154 1.36 6.68 17.07
CA ILE A 154 2.79 6.37 17.09
C ILE A 154 3.58 7.65 16.81
N ALA A 155 3.17 8.42 15.81
CA ALA A 155 3.78 9.70 15.48
C ALA A 155 3.67 10.71 16.64
N ILE A 156 2.49 10.82 17.27
CA ILE A 156 2.29 11.69 18.46
C ILE A 156 3.23 11.28 19.60
N MET A 157 3.34 9.98 19.88
CA MET A 157 4.25 9.45 20.90
C MET A 157 5.70 9.85 20.62
N TYR A 158 6.17 9.71 19.38
CA TYR A 158 7.53 10.09 19.01
C TYR A 158 7.75 11.60 19.04
N LEU A 159 6.77 12.44 18.68
CA LEU A 159 6.88 13.89 18.84
C LEU A 159 7.04 14.30 20.30
N ASN A 160 6.26 13.69 21.20
CA ASN A 160 6.38 13.92 22.64
C ASN A 160 7.77 13.50 23.14
N LYS A 161 8.25 12.33 22.71
CA LYS A 161 9.58 11.84 23.05
C LYS A 161 10.68 12.79 22.59
N ILE A 162 10.67 13.22 21.33
CA ILE A 162 11.69 14.15 20.81
C ILE A 162 11.62 15.51 21.53
N SER A 163 10.43 15.96 21.93
CA SER A 163 10.26 17.22 22.66
C SER A 163 10.76 17.16 24.11
N SER A 164 10.90 15.95 24.66
CA SER A 164 11.39 15.71 26.02
C SER A 164 12.91 15.48 26.13
N GLU A 165 13.62 15.36 25.01
CA GLU A 165 15.07 15.12 24.93
C GLU A 165 15.86 16.42 24.70
#